data_AF-A0A2U1FFP3-F1
#
_entry.id   AF-A0A2U1FFP3-F1
#
_cell.length_a   1.000
_cell.length_b   1.000
_cell.length_c   1.000
_cell.angle_alpha   90.00
_cell.angle_beta   90.00
_cell.angle_gamma   90.00
#
_symmetry.space_group_name_H-M   'P 1'
#
loop_
_entity.id
_entity.type
_entity.pdbx_description
1 polymer ?
#
loop_
_entity_poly.entity_id
_entity_poly.type
_entity_poly.pdbx_seq_one_letter_code
_entity_poly.pdbx_strand_id
1 'polypeptide(L)'
;MAPRPSSVTRRVDHLRGSAVVALAVALPVVFLLGGFAAEAAQPPGTYDASGQTVSTLAGRGAAERWIMATVLAAMGVIYLLVAAGLRGVPRLARLVLGLGGAAALVAALAAQPAHGSSTVHMAATVTAVLALILWTLPLAADRSLDPGLRRGSLVAAAVMTAGLAWLCAQAWTDGTWLGVVERVLILTQTVWPIRVAIAARREPAPTHGDGGWATLALAVLAPVVLVVGLAAAQAAWPGPDPWSQSFSALAGLAAPSRWIMTVTLVVAAALHVLVAAGLRHRVPTAAWALLGAGAVFLLVTGVSPQPAGGYSAVHMVAGGLAWAAYTLWPLGLARSPAVDPGLRRASALAVAVLAVLVAWFTFQLVTDGPWYGPSQRVVVLAQAVWPVVVAARAPRRLTD
;
A
#
# COMPACT_ATOMS: atom_id res chain seq x y z
N MET A 1 -6.95 8.91 42.21
CA MET A 1 -7.97 8.60 41.17
C MET A 1 -7.44 9.11 39.83
N ALA A 2 -6.94 8.23 38.97
CA ALA A 2 -6.39 8.67 37.67
C ALA A 2 -7.53 9.24 36.80
N PRO A 3 -7.32 10.38 36.11
CA PRO A 3 -8.37 11.01 35.30
C PRO A 3 -8.80 10.06 34.18
N ARG A 4 -10.11 9.82 34.06
CA ARG A 4 -10.66 8.99 32.98
C ARG A 4 -10.28 9.60 31.63
N PRO A 5 -9.74 8.82 30.67
CA PRO A 5 -9.44 9.33 29.35
C PRO A 5 -10.71 9.89 28.69
N SER A 6 -10.58 11.09 28.12
CA SER A 6 -11.66 11.79 27.44
C SER A 6 -12.25 10.93 26.30
N SER A 7 -13.50 11.19 25.91
CA SER A 7 -14.17 10.48 24.80
C SER A 7 -13.39 10.56 23.47
N VAL A 8 -12.53 11.58 23.35
CA VAL A 8 -11.67 11.85 22.20
C VAL A 8 -10.46 10.91 22.14
N THR A 9 -9.75 10.68 23.24
CA THR A 9 -8.57 9.78 23.24
C THR A 9 -8.99 8.34 22.94
N ARG A 10 -10.11 7.88 23.54
CA ARG A 10 -10.71 6.58 23.22
C ARG A 10 -11.04 6.40 21.73
N ARG A 11 -11.51 7.44 21.06
CA ARG A 11 -11.84 7.40 19.62
C ARG A 11 -10.59 7.30 18.74
N VAL A 12 -9.49 7.94 19.12
CA VAL A 12 -8.22 7.93 18.36
C VAL A 12 -7.52 6.58 18.47
N ASP A 13 -7.46 6.01 19.67
CA ASP A 13 -6.84 4.69 19.89
C ASP A 13 -7.62 3.58 19.16
N HIS A 14 -8.95 3.71 19.13
CA HIS A 14 -9.82 2.80 18.38
C HIS A 14 -9.56 2.86 16.86
N LEU A 15 -9.46 4.06 16.28
CA LEU A 15 -9.20 4.23 14.83
C LEU A 15 -7.81 3.71 14.43
N ARG A 16 -6.81 3.95 15.29
CA ARG A 16 -5.46 3.45 15.10
C ARG A 16 -5.38 1.93 15.14
N GLY A 17 -5.99 1.31 16.15
CA GLY A 17 -6.08 -0.15 16.24
C GLY A 17 -6.80 -0.73 15.02
N SER A 18 -7.83 -0.04 14.51
CA SER A 18 -8.54 -0.43 13.29
C SER A 18 -7.64 -0.36 12.04
N ALA A 19 -6.78 0.65 11.91
CA ALA A 19 -5.84 0.76 10.79
C ALA A 19 -4.77 -0.34 10.79
N VAL A 20 -4.20 -0.68 11.96
CA VAL A 20 -3.23 -1.78 12.07
C VAL A 20 -3.88 -3.12 11.76
N VAL A 21 -5.14 -3.30 12.16
CA VAL A 21 -5.93 -4.51 11.81
C VAL A 21 -6.19 -4.55 10.31
N ALA A 22 -6.55 -3.44 9.68
CA ALA A 22 -6.75 -3.37 8.24
C ALA A 22 -5.45 -3.73 7.47
N LEU A 23 -4.31 -3.19 7.90
CA LEU A 23 -3.00 -3.55 7.33
C LEU A 23 -2.67 -5.03 7.51
N ALA A 24 -2.92 -5.59 8.70
CA ALA A 24 -2.71 -7.01 8.95
C ALA A 24 -3.64 -7.90 8.09
N VAL A 25 -4.89 -7.49 7.89
CA VAL A 25 -5.85 -8.18 6.99
C VAL A 25 -5.45 -8.03 5.52
N ALA A 26 -4.79 -6.93 5.14
CA ALA A 26 -4.31 -6.74 3.78
C ALA A 26 -3.22 -7.76 3.38
N LEU A 27 -2.43 -8.29 4.32
CA LEU A 27 -1.39 -9.28 4.03
C LEU A 27 -1.92 -10.53 3.30
N PRO A 28 -2.86 -11.33 3.85
CA PRO A 28 -3.40 -12.50 3.15
C PRO A 28 -4.16 -12.10 1.87
N VAL A 29 -4.86 -10.96 1.87
CA VAL A 29 -5.64 -10.52 0.71
C VAL A 29 -4.74 -10.17 -0.47
N VAL A 30 -3.68 -9.39 -0.24
CA VAL A 30 -2.69 -9.03 -1.26
C VAL A 30 -1.98 -10.26 -1.78
N PHE A 31 -1.60 -11.19 -0.89
CA PHE A 31 -0.97 -12.44 -1.28
C PHE A 31 -1.86 -13.30 -2.16
N LEU A 32 -3.12 -13.52 -1.77
CA LEU A 32 -4.06 -14.36 -2.53
C LEU A 32 -4.41 -13.75 -3.88
N LEU A 33 -4.88 -12.50 -3.90
CA LEU A 33 -5.29 -11.84 -5.15
C LEU A 33 -4.11 -11.68 -6.10
N GLY A 34 -2.96 -11.28 -5.56
CA GLY A 34 -1.73 -11.12 -6.32
C GLY A 34 -1.17 -12.43 -6.85
N GLY A 35 -1.20 -13.49 -6.04
CA GLY A 35 -0.77 -14.84 -6.42
C GLY A 35 -1.63 -15.41 -7.54
N PHE A 36 -2.96 -15.33 -7.44
CA PHE A 36 -3.86 -15.76 -8.51
C PHE A 36 -3.67 -14.95 -9.79
N ALA A 37 -3.43 -13.64 -9.69
CA ALA A 37 -3.15 -12.81 -10.86
C ALA A 37 -1.82 -13.18 -11.53
N ALA A 38 -0.76 -13.43 -10.75
CA ALA A 38 0.54 -13.84 -11.26
C ALA A 38 0.50 -15.23 -11.92
N GLU A 39 -0.27 -16.15 -11.34
CA GLU A 39 -0.49 -17.49 -11.88
C GLU A 39 -1.29 -17.44 -13.19
N ALA A 40 -2.38 -16.68 -13.23
CA ALA A 40 -3.20 -16.51 -14.43
C ALA A 40 -2.46 -15.81 -15.59
N ALA A 41 -1.40 -15.06 -15.29
CA ALA A 41 -0.53 -14.44 -16.29
C ALA A 41 0.47 -15.42 -16.93
N GLN A 42 0.60 -16.64 -16.40
CA GLN A 42 1.49 -17.64 -16.98
C GLN A 42 0.84 -18.30 -18.21
N PRO A 43 1.62 -18.61 -19.26
CA PRO A 43 1.12 -19.43 -20.35
C PRO A 43 0.57 -20.79 -19.87
N PRO A 44 -0.43 -21.36 -20.55
CA PRO A 44 -1.00 -22.65 -20.14
C PRO A 44 0.06 -23.75 -20.03
N GLY A 45 0.08 -24.46 -18.90
CA GLY A 45 0.98 -25.59 -18.66
C GLY A 45 2.43 -25.22 -18.32
N THR A 46 2.79 -23.94 -18.26
CA THR A 46 4.18 -23.53 -17.92
C THR A 46 4.41 -23.32 -16.43
N TYR A 47 3.32 -23.23 -15.65
CA TYR A 47 3.38 -23.12 -14.20
C TYR A 47 2.53 -24.19 -13.54
N ASP A 48 3.12 -24.93 -12.61
CA ASP A 48 2.46 -25.90 -11.75
C ASP A 48 2.39 -25.38 -10.32
N ALA A 49 1.21 -24.91 -9.89
CA ALA A 49 1.02 -24.38 -8.55
C ALA A 49 1.26 -25.42 -7.43
N SER A 50 1.22 -26.72 -7.76
CA SER A 50 1.42 -27.78 -6.78
C SER A 50 2.89 -27.99 -6.43
N GLY A 51 3.75 -28.15 -7.45
CA GLY A 51 5.18 -28.36 -7.29
C GLY A 51 6.03 -27.09 -7.33
N GLN A 52 5.56 -25.98 -7.92
CA GLN A 52 6.34 -24.76 -8.05
C GLN A 52 5.95 -23.68 -7.04
N THR A 53 7.00 -23.08 -6.47
CA THR A 53 6.88 -21.99 -5.49
C THR A 53 6.26 -20.75 -6.10
N VAL A 54 5.61 -19.94 -5.28
CA VAL A 54 5.19 -18.57 -5.57
C VAL A 54 6.41 -17.71 -5.91
N SER A 55 7.57 -17.98 -5.31
CA SER A 55 8.82 -17.31 -5.66
C SER A 55 9.24 -17.53 -7.12
N THR A 56 8.82 -18.65 -7.73
CA THR A 56 9.01 -18.91 -9.18
C THR A 56 8.28 -17.87 -10.02
N LEU A 57 7.07 -17.45 -9.62
CA LEU A 57 6.29 -16.41 -10.30
C LEU A 57 6.94 -15.02 -10.22
N ALA A 58 7.88 -14.79 -9.31
CA ALA A 58 8.70 -13.57 -9.24
C ALA A 58 10.09 -13.73 -9.92
N GLY A 59 10.40 -14.94 -10.39
CA GLY A 59 11.68 -15.29 -11.00
C GLY A 59 11.85 -14.77 -12.41
N ARG A 60 13.10 -14.73 -12.90
CA ARG A 60 13.43 -14.27 -14.27
C ARG A 60 12.82 -15.13 -15.38
N GLY A 61 12.43 -16.36 -15.07
CA GLY A 61 11.77 -17.28 -16.00
C GLY A 61 10.25 -17.13 -16.08
N ALA A 62 9.62 -16.39 -15.16
CA ALA A 62 8.16 -16.22 -15.17
C ALA A 62 7.72 -15.13 -16.15
N ALA A 63 6.60 -15.40 -16.84
CA ALA A 63 5.89 -14.38 -17.59
C ALA A 63 5.38 -13.31 -16.60
N GLU A 64 5.49 -12.04 -16.96
CA GLU A 64 5.00 -10.93 -16.12
C GLU A 64 5.47 -10.99 -14.65
N ARG A 65 6.72 -11.43 -14.41
CA ARG A 65 7.29 -11.65 -13.07
C ARG A 65 7.11 -10.49 -12.07
N TRP A 66 6.98 -9.28 -12.60
CA TRP A 66 6.81 -8.07 -11.81
C TRP A 66 5.51 -8.11 -10.99
N ILE A 67 4.48 -8.86 -11.42
CA ILE A 67 3.22 -9.02 -10.67
C ILE A 67 3.54 -9.61 -9.30
N MET A 68 4.16 -10.79 -9.26
CA MET A 68 4.46 -11.45 -8.00
C MET A 68 5.54 -10.71 -7.21
N ALA A 69 6.57 -10.17 -7.88
CA ALA A 69 7.59 -9.36 -7.21
C ALA A 69 6.98 -8.15 -6.48
N THR A 70 5.99 -7.49 -7.10
CA THR A 70 5.27 -6.37 -6.49
C THR A 70 4.44 -6.81 -5.29
N VAL A 71 3.78 -7.97 -5.39
CA VAL A 71 3.00 -8.56 -4.28
C VAL A 71 3.90 -8.83 -3.08
N LEU A 72 5.04 -9.48 -3.30
CA LEU A 72 6.01 -9.75 -2.23
C LEU A 72 6.59 -8.46 -1.63
N ALA A 73 6.90 -7.47 -2.46
CA ALA A 73 7.38 -6.16 -2.00
C ALA A 73 6.32 -5.43 -1.15
N ALA A 74 5.06 -5.43 -1.60
CA ALA A 74 3.94 -4.85 -0.87
C ALA A 74 3.73 -5.53 0.48
N MET A 75 3.80 -6.86 0.53
CA MET A 75 3.75 -7.62 1.79
C MET A 75 4.88 -7.19 2.74
N GLY A 76 6.11 -7.05 2.24
CA GLY A 76 7.26 -6.57 3.03
C GLY A 76 7.01 -5.19 3.65
N VAL A 77 6.49 -4.24 2.85
CA VAL A 77 6.11 -2.90 3.32
C VAL A 77 4.99 -2.97 4.35
N ILE A 78 3.94 -3.77 4.12
CA ILE A 78 2.83 -3.93 5.06
C ILE A 78 3.33 -4.50 6.39
N TYR A 79 4.21 -5.50 6.39
CA TYR A 79 4.80 -6.04 7.61
C TYR A 79 5.57 -4.98 8.41
N LEU A 80 6.35 -4.11 7.74
CA LEU A 80 7.03 -2.97 8.38
C LEU A 80 6.03 -2.00 9.03
N LEU A 81 4.93 -1.68 8.32
CA LEU A 81 3.88 -0.80 8.84
C LEU A 81 3.12 -1.42 10.02
N VAL A 82 2.82 -2.72 9.98
CA VAL A 82 2.21 -3.45 11.10
C VAL A 82 3.15 -3.44 12.31
N ALA A 83 4.43 -3.76 12.13
CA ALA A 83 5.43 -3.71 13.19
C ALA A 83 5.54 -2.32 13.84
N ALA A 84 5.51 -1.25 13.03
CA ALA A 84 5.50 0.12 13.51
C ALA A 84 4.20 0.47 14.26
N GLY A 85 3.07 -0.06 13.82
CA GLY A 85 1.73 0.22 14.31
C GLY A 85 1.38 -0.41 15.67
N LEU A 86 1.94 -1.59 15.97
CA LEU A 86 1.71 -2.41 17.18
C LEU A 86 2.31 -1.80 18.48
N ARG A 87 2.00 -0.54 18.82
CA ARG A 87 2.39 0.06 20.10
C ARG A 87 1.61 -0.62 21.25
N GLY A 88 2.31 -1.07 22.27
CA GLY A 88 1.78 -1.95 23.34
C GLY A 88 2.27 -3.40 23.24
N VAL A 89 2.85 -3.78 22.10
CA VAL A 89 3.49 -5.10 21.91
C VAL A 89 4.99 -5.00 22.26
N PRO A 90 5.61 -6.07 22.81
CA PRO A 90 7.04 -6.12 23.08
C PRO A 90 7.90 -5.54 21.95
N ARG A 91 8.85 -4.65 22.30
CA ARG A 91 9.75 -4.02 21.32
C ARG A 91 10.49 -5.06 20.48
N LEU A 92 10.95 -6.15 21.11
CA LEU A 92 11.65 -7.23 20.43
C LEU A 92 10.74 -7.91 19.38
N ALA A 93 9.48 -8.24 19.71
CA ALA A 93 8.55 -8.82 18.73
C ALA A 93 8.35 -7.90 17.52
N ARG A 94 8.23 -6.59 17.76
CA ARG A 94 8.08 -5.60 16.68
C ARG A 94 9.32 -5.50 15.80
N LEU A 95 10.51 -5.52 16.40
CA LEU A 95 11.78 -5.48 15.66
C LEU A 95 11.96 -6.75 14.80
N VAL A 96 11.66 -7.92 15.35
CA VAL A 96 11.74 -9.19 14.61
C VAL A 96 10.68 -9.23 13.49
N LEU A 97 9.45 -8.77 13.74
CA LEU A 97 8.43 -8.64 12.69
C LEU A 97 8.87 -7.67 11.57
N GLY A 98 9.46 -6.54 11.95
CA GLY A 98 10.01 -5.56 11.00
C GLY A 98 11.17 -6.13 10.18
N LEU A 99 12.06 -6.91 10.80
CA LEU A 99 13.11 -7.66 10.11
C LEU A 99 12.51 -8.61 9.07
N GLY A 100 11.43 -9.31 9.41
CA GLY A 100 10.69 -10.17 8.48
C GLY A 100 10.18 -9.40 7.26
N GLY A 101 9.56 -8.23 7.49
CA GLY A 101 9.10 -7.35 6.40
C GLY A 101 10.23 -6.82 5.52
N ALA A 102 11.34 -6.38 6.11
CA ALA A 102 12.51 -5.92 5.36
C ALA A 102 13.14 -7.06 4.53
N ALA A 103 13.27 -8.24 5.12
CA ALA A 103 13.81 -9.42 4.44
C ALA A 103 12.90 -9.87 3.28
N ALA A 104 11.58 -9.82 3.45
CA ALA A 104 10.62 -10.10 2.37
C ALA A 104 10.76 -9.09 1.21
N LEU A 105 11.00 -7.80 1.51
CA LEU A 105 11.26 -6.79 0.49
C LEU A 105 12.57 -7.07 -0.27
N VAL A 106 13.63 -7.47 0.43
CA VAL A 106 14.89 -7.89 -0.21
C VAL A 106 14.68 -9.12 -1.10
N ALA A 107 13.95 -10.12 -0.63
CA ALA A 107 13.64 -11.33 -1.41
C ALA A 107 12.86 -10.98 -2.69
N ALA A 108 11.91 -10.04 -2.60
CA ALA A 108 11.13 -9.56 -3.75
C ALA A 108 12.00 -8.87 -4.81
N LEU A 109 12.99 -8.08 -4.38
CA LEU A 109 13.92 -7.39 -5.27
C LEU A 109 15.00 -8.32 -5.85
N ALA A 110 15.36 -9.37 -5.11
CA ALA A 110 16.32 -10.39 -5.53
C ALA A 110 15.64 -11.46 -6.38
N ALA A 111 15.28 -11.15 -7.62
CA ALA A 111 14.63 -12.11 -8.53
C ALA A 111 15.48 -13.39 -8.71
N GLN A 112 14.84 -14.55 -8.56
CA GLN A 112 15.48 -15.84 -8.82
C GLN A 112 15.86 -16.00 -10.30
N PRO A 113 16.94 -16.71 -10.62
CA PRO A 113 17.24 -17.10 -12.00
C PRO A 113 16.12 -17.98 -12.58
N ALA A 114 16.07 -18.12 -13.91
CA ALA A 114 15.09 -19.01 -14.56
C ALA A 114 15.28 -20.49 -14.17
N HIS A 115 16.51 -20.86 -13.79
CA HIS A 115 16.87 -22.21 -13.35
C HIS A 115 17.77 -22.09 -12.12
N GLY A 116 17.57 -22.96 -11.12
CA GLY A 116 18.32 -22.93 -9.86
C GLY A 116 17.83 -21.83 -8.91
N SER A 117 18.69 -21.40 -7.98
CA SER A 117 18.32 -20.44 -6.92
C SER A 117 19.31 -19.28 -6.81
N SER A 118 18.82 -18.14 -6.34
CA SER A 118 19.65 -16.98 -6.00
C SER A 118 20.02 -17.04 -4.52
N THR A 119 21.31 -16.97 -4.19
CA THR A 119 21.78 -17.00 -2.80
C THR A 119 21.23 -15.83 -1.98
N VAL A 120 21.15 -14.63 -2.58
CA VAL A 120 20.58 -13.43 -1.94
C VAL A 120 19.09 -13.62 -1.68
N HIS A 121 18.35 -14.13 -2.66
CA HIS A 121 16.92 -14.42 -2.50
C HIS A 121 16.72 -15.46 -1.40
N MET A 122 17.44 -16.57 -1.44
CA MET A 122 17.31 -17.64 -0.46
C MET A 122 17.64 -17.17 0.95
N ALA A 123 18.73 -16.41 1.13
CA ALA A 123 19.09 -15.85 2.43
C ALA A 123 18.01 -14.89 2.96
N ALA A 124 17.46 -14.03 2.09
CA ALA A 124 16.39 -13.11 2.44
C ALA A 124 15.08 -13.84 2.78
N THR A 125 14.69 -14.85 1.99
CA THR A 125 13.49 -15.67 2.24
C THR A 125 13.62 -16.47 3.54
N VAL A 126 14.77 -17.11 3.80
CA VAL A 126 15.03 -17.80 5.07
C VAL A 126 14.94 -16.83 6.24
N THR A 127 15.56 -15.64 6.12
CA THR A 127 15.49 -14.60 7.15
C THR A 127 14.05 -14.15 7.39
N ALA A 128 13.27 -13.93 6.33
CA ALA A 128 11.87 -13.53 6.42
C ALA A 128 11.03 -14.59 7.13
N VAL A 129 11.11 -15.84 6.68
CA VAL A 129 10.36 -16.98 7.25
C VAL A 129 10.71 -17.18 8.72
N LEU A 130 11.99 -17.20 9.08
CA LEU A 130 12.42 -17.35 10.47
C LEU A 130 11.96 -16.18 11.32
N ALA A 131 12.09 -14.94 10.84
CA ALA A 131 11.59 -13.77 11.56
C ALA A 131 10.06 -13.81 11.77
N LEU A 132 9.30 -14.22 10.75
CA LEU A 132 7.85 -14.37 10.81
C LEU A 132 7.37 -15.54 11.70
N ILE A 133 8.24 -16.49 12.04
CA ILE A 133 8.03 -17.46 13.11
C ILE A 133 8.41 -16.85 14.46
N LEU A 134 9.65 -16.36 14.57
CA LEU A 134 10.30 -16.00 15.84
C LEU A 134 9.72 -14.74 16.48
N TRP A 135 9.11 -13.82 15.73
CA TRP A 135 8.49 -12.62 16.31
C TRP A 135 7.36 -12.94 17.29
N THR A 136 6.81 -14.15 17.24
CA THR A 136 5.78 -14.64 18.16
C THR A 136 6.34 -15.02 19.54
N LEU A 137 7.63 -15.36 19.65
CA LEU A 137 8.23 -15.84 20.89
C LEU A 137 8.29 -14.76 21.98
N PRO A 138 8.68 -13.50 21.70
CA PRO A 138 8.60 -12.45 22.71
C PRO A 138 7.15 -12.18 23.16
N LEU A 139 6.13 -12.46 22.33
CA LEU A 139 4.72 -12.38 22.72
C LEU A 139 4.34 -13.49 23.70
N ALA A 140 4.82 -14.71 23.47
CA ALA A 140 4.60 -15.84 24.36
C ALA A 140 5.29 -15.65 25.73
N ALA A 141 6.47 -15.04 25.72
CA ALA A 141 7.29 -14.81 26.91
C ALA A 141 6.78 -13.65 27.78
N ASP A 142 6.13 -12.64 27.18
CA ASP A 142 5.64 -11.48 27.92
C ASP A 142 4.44 -11.84 28.81
N ARG A 143 4.63 -11.78 30.13
CA ARG A 143 3.59 -12.09 31.12
C ARG A 143 2.60 -10.96 31.37
N SER A 144 2.84 -9.77 30.83
CA SER A 144 1.88 -8.67 30.88
C SER A 144 0.73 -8.84 29.89
N LEU A 145 0.91 -9.68 28.86
CA LEU A 145 -0.11 -9.96 27.84
C LEU A 145 -1.13 -11.02 28.31
N ASP A 146 -2.34 -10.95 27.74
CA ASP A 146 -3.40 -11.94 27.96
C ASP A 146 -2.92 -13.40 27.76
N PRO A 147 -3.22 -14.34 28.68
CA PRO A 147 -2.80 -15.73 28.59
C PRO A 147 -3.23 -16.45 27.31
N GLY A 148 -4.36 -16.05 26.70
CA GLY A 148 -4.81 -16.56 25.42
C GLY A 148 -3.93 -16.10 24.27
N LEU A 149 -3.52 -14.83 24.25
CA LEU A 149 -2.57 -14.30 23.26
C LEU A 149 -1.19 -14.96 23.38
N ARG A 150 -0.73 -15.20 24.61
CA ARG A 150 0.55 -15.87 24.88
C ARG A 150 0.56 -17.32 24.39
N ARG A 151 -0.43 -18.12 24.80
CA ARG A 151 -0.57 -19.53 24.36
C ARG A 151 -0.81 -19.62 22.86
N GLY A 152 -1.66 -18.76 22.32
CA GLY A 152 -1.89 -18.68 20.88
C GLY A 152 -0.62 -18.33 20.10
N SER A 153 0.25 -17.48 20.63
CA SER A 153 1.55 -17.16 19.99
C SER A 153 2.49 -18.36 19.97
N LEU A 154 2.50 -19.19 21.03
CA LEU A 154 3.24 -20.47 21.03
C LEU A 154 2.69 -21.45 20.01
N VAL A 155 1.36 -21.59 19.94
CA VAL A 155 0.71 -22.45 18.94
C VAL A 155 1.00 -21.96 17.53
N ALA A 156 0.91 -20.65 17.29
CA ALA A 156 1.26 -20.05 16.00
C ALA A 156 2.72 -20.35 15.62
N ALA A 157 3.66 -20.18 16.56
CA ALA A 157 5.07 -20.53 16.35
C ALA A 157 5.24 -22.01 15.98
N ALA A 158 4.59 -22.91 16.72
CA ALA A 158 4.66 -24.34 16.49
C ALA A 158 4.08 -24.75 15.13
N VAL A 159 2.91 -24.20 14.76
CA VAL A 159 2.26 -24.47 13.46
C VAL A 159 3.12 -23.94 12.31
N MET A 160 3.65 -22.72 12.40
CA MET A 160 4.52 -22.18 11.36
C MET A 160 5.86 -22.94 11.28
N THR A 161 6.38 -23.43 12.41
CA THR A 161 7.59 -24.29 12.43
C THR A 161 7.32 -25.65 11.80
N ALA A 162 6.17 -26.27 12.06
CA ALA A 162 5.74 -27.50 11.40
C ALA A 162 5.55 -27.30 9.89
N GLY A 163 4.96 -26.17 9.48
CA GLY A 163 4.85 -25.78 8.07
C GLY A 163 6.22 -25.57 7.41
N LEU A 164 7.18 -24.95 8.10
CA LEU A 164 8.56 -24.83 7.64
C LEU A 164 9.25 -26.21 7.52
N ALA A 165 9.07 -27.09 8.52
CA ALA A 165 9.62 -28.44 8.46
C ALA A 165 9.05 -29.22 7.27
N TRP A 166 7.75 -29.08 7.00
CA TRP A 166 7.12 -29.66 5.81
C TRP A 166 7.66 -29.05 4.51
N LEU A 167 7.87 -27.73 4.47
CA LEU A 167 8.46 -27.06 3.30
C LEU A 167 9.86 -27.60 3.01
N CYS A 168 10.70 -27.72 4.05
CA CYS A 168 12.04 -28.28 3.93
C CYS A 168 12.01 -29.74 3.50
N ALA A 169 11.08 -30.55 4.04
CA ALA A 169 10.90 -31.92 3.60
C ALA A 169 10.59 -32.00 2.10
N GLN A 170 9.61 -31.21 1.61
CA GLN A 170 9.31 -31.15 0.18
C GLN A 170 10.50 -30.64 -0.66
N ALA A 171 11.27 -29.68 -0.16
CA ALA A 171 12.44 -29.15 -0.85
C ALA A 171 13.60 -30.15 -0.97
N TRP A 172 13.65 -31.15 -0.09
CA TRP A 172 14.69 -32.20 -0.08
C TRP A 172 14.23 -33.56 -0.59
N THR A 173 12.95 -33.70 -0.97
CA THR A 173 12.40 -34.92 -1.57
C THR A 173 12.02 -34.69 -3.03
N ASP A 174 10.82 -35.08 -3.46
CA ASP A 174 10.35 -35.02 -4.84
C ASP A 174 9.75 -33.66 -5.22
N GLY A 175 9.55 -32.76 -4.25
CA GLY A 175 8.99 -31.43 -4.50
C GLY A 175 7.53 -31.41 -4.93
N THR A 176 6.82 -32.54 -4.93
CA THR A 176 5.45 -32.68 -5.47
C THR A 176 4.46 -31.66 -4.94
N TRP A 177 4.52 -31.35 -3.64
CA TRP A 177 3.67 -30.39 -2.96
C TRP A 177 4.39 -29.11 -2.55
N LEU A 178 5.61 -28.86 -3.06
CA LEU A 178 6.44 -27.74 -2.61
C LEU A 178 5.73 -26.38 -2.74
N GLY A 179 5.03 -26.16 -3.85
CA GLY A 179 4.24 -24.95 -4.10
C GLY A 179 3.02 -24.81 -3.18
N VAL A 180 2.35 -25.91 -2.85
CA VAL A 180 1.24 -25.92 -1.89
C VAL A 180 1.73 -25.58 -0.48
N VAL A 181 2.79 -26.23 -0.03
CA VAL A 181 3.31 -26.06 1.33
C VAL A 181 3.83 -24.64 1.55
N GLU A 182 4.50 -24.06 0.54
CA GLU A 182 4.95 -22.66 0.62
C GLU A 182 3.76 -21.70 0.79
N ARG A 183 2.68 -21.87 0.00
CA ARG A 183 1.47 -21.05 0.11
C ARG A 183 0.80 -21.21 1.47
N VAL A 184 0.68 -22.44 1.97
CA VAL A 184 0.11 -22.71 3.29
C VAL A 184 0.93 -22.04 4.39
N LEU A 185 2.27 -22.13 4.31
CA LEU A 185 3.16 -21.49 5.27
C LEU A 185 3.02 -19.96 5.23
N ILE A 186 3.07 -19.35 4.03
CA ILE A 186 2.92 -17.90 3.87
C ILE A 186 1.57 -17.43 4.41
N LEU A 187 0.47 -18.09 4.02
CA LEU A 187 -0.87 -17.77 4.51
C LEU A 187 -0.94 -17.86 6.03
N THR A 188 -0.39 -18.92 6.62
CA THR A 188 -0.32 -19.06 8.08
C THR A 188 0.42 -17.89 8.73
N GLN A 189 1.57 -17.48 8.16
CA GLN A 189 2.37 -16.35 8.63
C GLN A 189 1.67 -14.99 8.49
N THR A 190 0.71 -14.85 7.57
CA THR A 190 -0.09 -13.63 7.42
C THR A 190 -1.24 -13.49 8.42
N VAL A 191 -1.74 -14.61 8.98
CA VAL A 191 -2.94 -14.62 9.84
C VAL A 191 -2.66 -14.15 11.27
N TRP A 192 -1.55 -14.57 11.89
CA TRP A 192 -1.26 -14.24 13.29
C TRP A 192 -1.14 -12.72 13.58
N PRO A 193 -0.53 -11.89 12.70
CA PRO A 193 -0.55 -10.44 12.83
C PRO A 193 -1.95 -9.83 13.02
N ILE A 194 -2.98 -10.42 12.41
CA ILE A 194 -4.38 -9.97 12.56
C ILE A 194 -4.83 -10.14 14.01
N ARG A 195 -4.58 -11.30 14.62
CA ARG A 195 -4.97 -11.58 16.00
C ARG A 195 -4.25 -10.68 17.00
N VAL A 196 -2.96 -10.44 16.78
CA VAL A 196 -2.13 -9.54 17.60
C VAL A 196 -2.61 -8.09 17.44
N ALA A 197 -2.91 -7.64 16.24
CA ALA A 197 -3.47 -6.31 15.99
C ALA A 197 -4.85 -6.12 16.64
N ILE A 198 -5.72 -7.14 16.60
CA ILE A 198 -7.01 -7.15 17.30
C ILE A 198 -6.81 -7.08 18.82
N ALA A 199 -5.83 -7.81 19.37
CA ALA A 199 -5.52 -7.79 20.79
C ALA A 199 -4.99 -6.42 21.24
N ALA A 200 -4.01 -5.89 20.51
CA ALA A 200 -3.42 -4.58 20.77
C ALA A 200 -4.43 -3.42 20.64
N ARG A 201 -5.53 -3.60 19.89
CA ARG A 201 -6.66 -2.65 19.86
C ARG A 201 -7.47 -2.67 21.16
N ARG A 202 -7.52 -3.80 21.87
CA ARG A 202 -8.37 -4.00 23.06
C ARG A 202 -7.69 -3.56 24.35
N GLU A 203 -6.36 -3.41 24.36
CA GLU A 203 -5.63 -2.91 25.53
C GLU A 203 -5.52 -1.38 25.50
N PRO A 204 -5.96 -0.66 26.56
CA PRO A 204 -5.79 0.78 26.65
C PRO A 204 -4.30 1.12 26.79
N ALA A 205 -3.69 1.62 25.72
CA ALA A 205 -2.29 2.04 25.74
C ALA A 205 -2.08 3.30 26.62
N PRO A 206 -0.89 3.47 27.23
CA PRO A 206 -0.53 4.69 27.96
C PRO A 206 -0.61 5.93 27.06
N THR A 207 -1.08 7.02 27.65
CA THR A 207 -1.40 8.30 27.02
C THR A 207 -0.19 9.04 26.46
N HIS A 208 0.22 8.77 25.21
CA HIS A 208 1.01 9.69 24.40
C HIS A 208 0.46 9.73 22.96
N GLY A 209 -0.14 10.87 22.61
CA GLY A 209 -1.03 11.02 21.45
C GLY A 209 -0.33 11.07 20.10
N ASP A 210 -0.74 10.25 19.15
CA ASP A 210 -0.11 10.17 17.82
C ASP A 210 -1.10 9.90 16.68
N GLY A 211 -2.19 10.65 16.57
CA GLY A 211 -3.13 10.53 15.43
C GLY A 211 -2.54 10.86 14.05
N GLY A 212 -1.32 11.41 13.98
CA GLY A 212 -0.73 11.90 12.74
C GLY A 212 -0.12 10.83 11.84
N TRP A 213 0.36 9.71 12.41
CA TRP A 213 1.11 8.71 11.64
C TRP A 213 0.23 7.86 10.71
N ALA A 214 -1.04 7.61 11.09
CA ALA A 214 -1.95 6.79 10.27
C ALA A 214 -2.33 7.54 8.99
N THR A 215 -2.69 8.82 9.12
CA THR A 215 -2.92 9.70 7.98
C THR A 215 -1.67 9.83 7.13
N LEU A 216 -0.47 9.91 7.75
CA LEU A 216 0.80 9.93 7.02
C LEU A 216 1.05 8.63 6.25
N ALA A 217 0.85 7.47 6.87
CA ALA A 217 1.04 6.18 6.22
C ALA A 217 0.09 6.01 5.03
N LEU A 218 -1.18 6.38 5.17
CA LEU A 218 -2.16 6.38 4.07
C LEU A 218 -1.76 7.36 2.96
N ALA A 219 -1.29 8.56 3.34
CA ALA A 219 -0.81 9.56 2.39
C ALA A 219 0.43 9.11 1.63
N VAL A 220 1.33 8.34 2.26
CA VAL A 220 2.51 7.74 1.60
C VAL A 220 2.10 6.56 0.72
N LEU A 221 1.13 5.75 1.15
CA LEU A 221 0.68 4.59 0.38
C LEU A 221 0.02 5.00 -0.94
N ALA A 222 -0.66 6.14 -0.99
CA ALA A 222 -1.35 6.61 -2.19
C ALA A 222 -0.42 6.84 -3.42
N PRO A 223 0.67 7.63 -3.34
CA PRO A 223 1.62 7.76 -4.44
C PRO A 223 2.35 6.45 -4.74
N VAL A 224 2.60 5.59 -3.74
CA VAL A 224 3.19 4.26 -3.97
C VAL A 224 2.27 3.39 -4.82
N VAL A 225 0.99 3.30 -4.46
CA VAL A 225 -0.02 2.56 -5.24
C VAL A 225 -0.11 3.11 -6.66
N LEU A 226 -0.11 4.44 -6.83
CA LEU A 226 -0.15 5.06 -8.16
C LEU A 226 1.08 4.72 -9.01
N VAL A 227 2.30 4.85 -8.47
CA VAL A 227 3.54 4.53 -9.20
C VAL A 227 3.60 3.05 -9.57
N VAL A 228 3.31 2.18 -8.61
CA VAL A 228 3.35 0.73 -8.79
C VAL A 228 2.29 0.29 -9.79
N GLY A 229 1.06 0.75 -9.63
CA GLY A 229 -0.05 0.43 -10.52
C GLY A 229 0.11 1.00 -11.93
N LEU A 230 0.77 2.16 -12.06
CA LEU A 230 1.19 2.72 -13.34
C LEU A 230 2.21 1.84 -14.05
N ALA A 231 3.29 1.50 -13.37
CA ALA A 231 4.33 0.63 -13.91
C ALA A 231 3.76 -0.74 -14.30
N ALA A 232 2.88 -1.28 -13.46
CA ALA A 232 2.14 -2.51 -13.69
C ALA A 232 1.28 -2.48 -14.96
N ALA A 233 0.44 -1.44 -15.12
CA ALA A 233 -0.44 -1.33 -16.28
C ALA A 233 0.35 -1.08 -17.58
N GLN A 234 1.43 -0.29 -17.53
CA GLN A 234 2.30 -0.05 -18.68
C GLN A 234 3.10 -1.31 -19.06
N ALA A 235 3.53 -2.11 -18.08
CA ALA A 235 4.21 -3.38 -18.34
C ALA A 235 3.26 -4.40 -18.98
N ALA A 236 2.01 -4.46 -18.50
CA ALA A 236 0.98 -5.35 -19.05
C ALA A 236 0.44 -4.90 -20.42
N TRP A 237 0.74 -3.68 -20.86
CA TRP A 237 0.43 -3.20 -22.21
C TRP A 237 1.56 -2.27 -22.69
N PRO A 238 2.67 -2.83 -23.19
CA PRO A 238 3.87 -2.07 -23.54
C PRO A 238 3.79 -1.41 -24.92
N GLY A 239 2.77 -1.75 -25.73
CA GLY A 239 2.55 -1.17 -27.07
C GLY A 239 2.26 0.34 -27.07
N PRO A 240 1.44 0.87 -26.15
CA PRO A 240 1.32 2.31 -25.90
C PRO A 240 2.63 3.00 -25.57
N ASP A 241 2.99 4.01 -26.35
CA ASP A 241 4.14 4.86 -26.06
C ASP A 241 3.86 5.76 -24.84
N PRO A 242 4.61 5.63 -23.73
CA PRO A 242 4.41 6.43 -22.54
C PRO A 242 4.76 7.92 -22.71
N TRP A 243 5.46 8.30 -23.79
CA TRP A 243 5.75 9.69 -24.11
C TRP A 243 4.54 10.42 -24.69
N SER A 244 3.90 9.80 -25.67
CA SER A 244 2.77 10.37 -26.40
C SER A 244 1.40 9.96 -25.86
N GLN A 245 1.31 9.03 -24.89
CA GLN A 245 0.04 8.57 -24.33
C GLN A 245 -0.10 8.83 -22.83
N SER A 246 -1.31 9.25 -22.46
CA SER A 246 -1.73 9.39 -21.06
C SER A 246 -1.70 8.05 -20.33
N PHE A 247 -1.47 8.11 -19.01
CA PHE A 247 -1.67 6.94 -18.18
C PHE A 247 -3.16 6.53 -18.08
N SER A 248 -4.09 7.48 -18.25
CA SER A 248 -5.52 7.18 -18.34
C SER A 248 -5.88 6.29 -19.54
N ALA A 249 -5.06 6.30 -20.60
CA ALA A 249 -5.21 5.37 -21.73
C ALA A 249 -5.04 3.92 -21.28
N LEU A 250 -4.23 3.65 -20.25
CA LEU A 250 -4.05 2.32 -19.67
C LEU A 250 -5.29 1.83 -18.91
N ALA A 251 -6.26 2.71 -18.61
CA ALA A 251 -7.59 2.34 -18.11
C ALA A 251 -8.67 2.35 -19.22
N GLY A 252 -8.31 2.69 -20.45
CA GLY A 252 -9.24 2.80 -21.58
C GLY A 252 -9.76 1.45 -22.06
N LEU A 253 -10.86 1.46 -22.82
CA LEU A 253 -11.48 0.25 -23.38
C LEU A 253 -10.56 -0.47 -24.39
N ALA A 254 -9.61 0.24 -25.00
CA ALA A 254 -8.60 -0.33 -25.87
C ALA A 254 -7.50 -1.11 -25.12
N ALA A 255 -7.34 -0.88 -23.81
CA ALA A 255 -6.31 -1.54 -23.00
C ALA A 255 -6.76 -2.97 -22.64
N PRO A 256 -6.04 -4.03 -23.07
CA PRO A 256 -6.41 -5.42 -22.75
C PRO A 256 -6.40 -5.69 -21.24
N SER A 257 -5.45 -5.07 -20.54
CA SER A 257 -5.22 -5.17 -19.10
C SER A 257 -5.75 -3.95 -18.32
N ARG A 258 -6.80 -3.29 -18.84
CA ARG A 258 -7.35 -2.03 -18.27
C ARG A 258 -7.71 -2.08 -16.79
N TRP A 259 -8.05 -3.28 -16.31
CA TRP A 259 -8.45 -3.50 -14.92
C TRP A 259 -7.30 -3.17 -13.95
N ILE A 260 -6.03 -3.31 -14.34
CA ILE A 260 -4.87 -2.99 -13.50
C ILE A 260 -4.88 -1.50 -13.16
N MET A 261 -5.00 -0.64 -14.17
CA MET A 261 -5.05 0.80 -13.96
C MET A 261 -6.36 1.23 -13.28
N THR A 262 -7.49 0.62 -13.65
CA THR A 262 -8.78 0.89 -13.00
C THR A 262 -8.73 0.63 -11.50
N VAL A 263 -8.24 -0.54 -11.08
CA VAL A 263 -8.06 -0.89 -9.66
C VAL A 263 -7.09 0.06 -8.98
N THR A 264 -5.98 0.40 -9.64
CA THR A 264 -5.00 1.37 -9.14
C THR A 264 -5.64 2.71 -8.80
N LEU A 265 -6.44 3.25 -9.73
CA LEU A 265 -7.16 4.50 -9.56
C LEU A 265 -8.20 4.44 -8.43
N VAL A 266 -8.96 3.34 -8.36
CA VAL A 266 -9.95 3.11 -7.30
C VAL A 266 -9.28 3.05 -5.91
N VAL A 267 -8.18 2.30 -5.78
CA VAL A 267 -7.45 2.19 -4.51
C VAL A 267 -6.80 3.52 -4.14
N ALA A 268 -6.18 4.22 -5.09
CA ALA A 268 -5.60 5.54 -4.86
C ALA A 268 -6.67 6.56 -4.41
N ALA A 269 -7.84 6.54 -5.03
CA ALA A 269 -8.97 7.37 -4.64
C ALA A 269 -9.44 7.04 -3.21
N ALA A 270 -9.64 5.76 -2.89
CA ALA A 270 -10.02 5.34 -1.54
C ALA A 270 -9.00 5.80 -0.48
N LEU A 271 -7.70 5.68 -0.76
CA LEU A 271 -6.64 6.17 0.12
C LEU A 271 -6.73 7.69 0.32
N HIS A 272 -6.93 8.48 -0.74
CA HIS A 272 -7.07 9.93 -0.61
C HIS A 272 -8.34 10.35 0.14
N VAL A 273 -9.46 9.62 0.02
CA VAL A 273 -10.65 9.83 0.86
C VAL A 273 -10.32 9.60 2.34
N LEU A 274 -9.60 8.52 2.65
CA LEU A 274 -9.18 8.22 4.03
C LEU A 274 -8.19 9.26 4.56
N VAL A 275 -7.28 9.76 3.72
CA VAL A 275 -6.37 10.87 4.07
C VAL A 275 -7.15 12.14 4.36
N ALA A 276 -8.09 12.53 3.50
CA ALA A 276 -8.96 13.68 3.71
C ALA A 276 -9.74 13.57 5.04
N ALA A 277 -10.35 12.41 5.30
CA ALA A 277 -11.03 12.14 6.56
C ALA A 277 -10.08 12.20 7.77
N GLY A 278 -8.85 11.73 7.62
CA GLY A 278 -7.80 11.82 8.64
C GLY A 278 -7.27 13.24 8.88
N LEU A 279 -7.38 14.12 7.87
CA LEU A 279 -6.99 15.53 7.95
C LEU A 279 -8.12 16.44 8.43
N ARG A 280 -9.38 15.99 8.45
CA ARG A 280 -10.57 16.84 8.67
C ARG A 280 -10.53 17.77 9.90
N HIS A 281 -9.82 17.35 10.96
CA HIS A 281 -9.69 18.10 12.22
C HIS A 281 -8.33 18.78 12.38
N ARG A 282 -7.45 18.64 11.38
CA ARG A 282 -6.05 19.11 11.38
C ARG A 282 -5.80 20.19 10.34
N VAL A 283 -6.68 20.30 9.34
CA VAL A 283 -6.62 21.30 8.27
C VAL A 283 -7.99 21.97 8.10
N PRO A 284 -8.06 23.19 7.54
CA PRO A 284 -9.30 23.93 7.37
C PRO A 284 -10.31 23.13 6.53
N THR A 285 -11.61 23.38 6.75
CA THR A 285 -12.70 22.65 6.07
C THR A 285 -12.54 22.64 4.55
N ALA A 286 -12.25 23.80 3.97
CA ALA A 286 -12.01 23.91 2.53
C ALA A 286 -10.89 22.97 2.03
N ALA A 287 -9.82 22.79 2.81
CA ALA A 287 -8.67 21.99 2.40
C ALA A 287 -9.00 20.49 2.37
N TRP A 288 -9.54 19.93 3.46
CA TRP A 288 -9.85 18.50 3.46
C TRP A 288 -11.06 18.15 2.60
N ALA A 289 -12.05 19.05 2.48
CA ALA A 289 -13.21 18.84 1.63
C ALA A 289 -12.81 18.81 0.15
N LEU A 290 -11.94 19.72 -0.31
CA LEU A 290 -11.42 19.70 -1.68
C LEU A 290 -10.56 18.47 -1.95
N LEU A 291 -9.71 18.05 -1.00
CA LEU A 291 -8.94 16.81 -1.15
C LEU A 291 -9.86 15.58 -1.29
N GLY A 292 -10.90 15.50 -0.45
CA GLY A 292 -11.90 14.43 -0.52
C GLY A 292 -12.71 14.46 -1.82
N ALA A 293 -13.10 15.64 -2.28
CA ALA A 293 -13.79 15.82 -3.56
C ALA A 293 -12.91 15.36 -4.74
N GLY A 294 -11.64 15.75 -4.76
CA GLY A 294 -10.68 15.29 -5.76
C GLY A 294 -10.54 13.77 -5.78
N ALA A 295 -10.56 13.13 -4.61
CA ALA A 295 -10.55 11.68 -4.49
C ALA A 295 -11.81 11.01 -5.04
N VAL A 296 -12.99 11.57 -4.77
CA VAL A 296 -14.26 11.07 -5.32
C VAL A 296 -14.29 11.24 -6.84
N PHE A 297 -13.86 12.37 -7.37
CA PHE A 297 -13.77 12.57 -8.82
C PHE A 297 -12.75 11.66 -9.50
N LEU A 298 -11.62 11.37 -8.82
CA LEU A 298 -10.65 10.36 -9.28
C LEU A 298 -11.27 8.97 -9.35
N LEU A 299 -12.09 8.59 -8.35
CA LEU A 299 -12.83 7.32 -8.38
C LEU A 299 -13.75 7.25 -9.59
N VAL A 300 -14.56 8.29 -9.83
CA VAL A 300 -15.46 8.38 -11.00
C VAL A 300 -14.67 8.28 -12.30
N THR A 301 -13.54 8.97 -12.40
CA THR A 301 -12.62 8.91 -13.55
C THR A 301 -12.11 7.49 -13.80
N GLY A 302 -11.69 6.79 -12.73
CA GLY A 302 -11.15 5.44 -12.82
C GLY A 302 -12.18 4.40 -13.26
N VAL A 303 -13.44 4.52 -12.84
CA VAL A 303 -14.52 3.60 -13.24
C VAL A 303 -15.21 3.98 -14.56
N SER A 304 -14.84 5.13 -15.14
CA SER A 304 -15.37 5.63 -16.41
C SER A 304 -14.31 5.52 -17.51
N PRO A 305 -14.13 4.35 -18.15
CA PRO A 305 -13.06 4.15 -19.13
C PRO A 305 -13.25 5.03 -20.37
N GLN A 306 -12.14 5.45 -20.98
CA GLN A 306 -12.15 6.12 -22.27
C GLN A 306 -12.44 5.12 -23.41
N PRO A 307 -13.19 5.50 -24.46
CA PRO A 307 -13.38 4.66 -25.64
C PRO A 307 -12.08 4.52 -26.45
N ALA A 308 -12.02 3.53 -27.35
CA ALA A 308 -10.87 3.31 -28.23
C ALA A 308 -10.65 4.44 -29.26
N GLY A 309 -11.69 5.23 -29.52
CA GLY A 309 -11.63 6.47 -30.31
C GLY A 309 -12.62 7.50 -29.76
N GLY A 310 -12.27 8.78 -29.83
CA GLY A 310 -13.03 9.88 -29.22
C GLY A 310 -12.79 9.99 -27.71
N TYR A 311 -13.73 10.62 -27.00
CA TYR A 311 -13.62 10.86 -25.55
C TYR A 311 -14.92 10.54 -24.81
N SER A 312 -14.78 10.07 -23.57
CA SER A 312 -15.87 9.93 -22.60
C SER A 312 -16.08 11.26 -21.87
N ALA A 313 -17.24 11.89 -22.05
CA ALA A 313 -17.57 13.14 -21.37
C ALA A 313 -17.51 13.00 -19.84
N VAL A 314 -17.98 11.87 -19.31
CA VAL A 314 -17.93 11.58 -17.86
C VAL A 314 -16.48 11.52 -17.37
N HIS A 315 -15.60 10.82 -18.08
CA HIS A 315 -14.18 10.75 -17.74
C HIS A 315 -13.52 12.14 -17.80
N MET A 316 -13.78 12.90 -18.86
CA MET A 316 -13.16 14.22 -19.06
C MET A 316 -13.61 15.21 -18.00
N VAL A 317 -14.91 15.27 -17.68
CA VAL A 317 -15.45 16.16 -16.66
C VAL A 317 -14.99 15.76 -15.27
N ALA A 318 -15.11 14.47 -14.90
CA ALA A 318 -14.66 13.99 -13.60
C ALA A 318 -13.14 14.18 -13.44
N GLY A 319 -12.36 13.86 -14.47
CA GLY A 319 -10.92 14.06 -14.48
C GLY A 319 -10.56 15.53 -14.29
N GLY A 320 -11.19 16.44 -15.04
CA GLY A 320 -11.01 17.88 -14.91
C GLY A 320 -11.32 18.40 -13.50
N LEU A 321 -12.43 17.94 -12.90
CA LEU A 321 -12.79 18.29 -11.53
C LEU A 321 -11.81 17.71 -10.50
N ALA A 322 -11.29 16.50 -10.72
CA ALA A 322 -10.24 15.92 -9.88
C ALA A 322 -8.95 16.76 -9.96
N TRP A 323 -8.51 17.12 -11.17
CA TRP A 323 -7.35 17.98 -11.38
C TRP A 323 -7.48 19.32 -10.66
N ALA A 324 -8.63 19.99 -10.81
CA ALA A 324 -8.91 21.25 -10.15
C ALA A 324 -8.89 21.09 -8.62
N ALA A 325 -9.55 20.07 -8.08
CA ALA A 325 -9.61 19.83 -6.65
C ALA A 325 -8.22 19.52 -6.05
N TYR A 326 -7.42 18.64 -6.68
CA TYR A 326 -6.07 18.32 -6.22
C TYR A 326 -5.07 19.47 -6.38
N THR A 327 -5.30 20.40 -7.29
CA THR A 327 -4.50 21.64 -7.42
C THR A 327 -4.92 22.70 -6.40
N LEU A 328 -6.21 22.81 -6.10
CA LEU A 328 -6.76 23.91 -5.29
C LEU A 328 -6.88 23.60 -3.81
N TRP A 329 -6.92 22.33 -3.38
CA TRP A 329 -7.04 22.01 -1.96
C TRP A 329 -5.93 22.64 -1.06
N PRO A 330 -4.66 22.82 -1.50
CA PRO A 330 -3.67 23.49 -0.67
C PRO A 330 -3.97 24.98 -0.46
N LEU A 331 -4.81 25.58 -1.31
CA LEU A 331 -5.25 26.98 -1.15
C LEU A 331 -6.03 27.18 0.15
N GLY A 332 -6.79 26.17 0.58
CA GLY A 332 -7.47 26.17 1.87
C GLY A 332 -6.50 26.28 3.06
N LEU A 333 -5.32 25.68 2.95
CA LEU A 333 -4.24 25.84 3.93
C LEU A 333 -3.60 27.23 3.81
N ALA A 334 -3.25 27.67 2.61
CA ALA A 334 -2.58 28.95 2.37
C ALA A 334 -3.37 30.16 2.89
N ARG A 335 -4.71 30.13 2.74
CA ARG A 335 -5.60 31.22 3.13
C ARG A 335 -6.08 31.16 4.58
N SER A 336 -5.86 30.06 5.29
CA SER A 336 -6.32 29.96 6.67
C SER A 336 -5.33 30.61 7.63
N PRO A 337 -5.76 31.59 8.45
CA PRO A 337 -4.91 32.19 9.48
C PRO A 337 -4.59 31.21 10.63
N ALA A 338 -5.38 30.13 10.78
CA ALA A 338 -5.18 29.11 11.81
C ALA A 338 -4.03 28.13 11.50
N VAL A 339 -3.44 28.21 10.30
CA VAL A 339 -2.33 27.36 9.86
C VAL A 339 -1.00 28.08 10.05
N ASP A 340 0.04 27.33 10.46
CA ASP A 340 1.41 27.84 10.62
C ASP A 340 1.88 28.64 9.37
N PRO A 341 2.50 29.83 9.55
CA PRO A 341 2.93 30.68 8.43
C PRO A 341 3.91 30.01 7.45
N GLY A 342 4.71 29.05 7.89
CA GLY A 342 5.59 28.27 7.02
C GLY A 342 4.78 27.33 6.12
N LEU A 343 3.86 26.55 6.71
CA LEU A 343 2.97 25.65 5.96
C LEU A 343 2.03 26.40 5.01
N ARG A 344 1.58 27.61 5.39
CA ARG A 344 0.78 28.49 4.52
C ARG A 344 1.54 28.92 3.27
N ARG A 345 2.77 29.44 3.43
CA ARG A 345 3.63 29.86 2.31
C ARG A 345 3.99 28.67 1.40
N ALA A 346 4.34 27.54 2.00
CA ALA A 346 4.63 26.32 1.26
C ALA A 346 3.41 25.82 0.48
N SER A 347 2.20 25.91 1.06
CA SER A 347 0.95 25.57 0.38
C SER A 347 0.61 26.54 -0.75
N ALA A 348 0.86 27.84 -0.60
CA ALA A 348 0.68 28.81 -1.68
C ALA A 348 1.61 28.51 -2.86
N LEU A 349 2.89 28.21 -2.57
CA LEU A 349 3.85 27.78 -3.59
C LEU A 349 3.42 26.46 -4.24
N ALA A 350 2.93 25.48 -3.45
CA ALA A 350 2.43 24.23 -3.98
C ALA A 350 1.27 24.45 -4.96
N VAL A 351 0.29 25.32 -4.65
CA VAL A 351 -0.79 25.66 -5.59
C VAL A 351 -0.22 26.24 -6.88
N ALA A 352 0.73 27.19 -6.80
CA ALA A 352 1.32 27.80 -7.99
C ALA A 352 2.05 26.77 -8.87
N VAL A 353 2.87 25.91 -8.26
CA VAL A 353 3.57 24.83 -8.98
C VAL A 353 2.59 23.85 -9.59
N LEU A 354 1.60 23.37 -8.84
CA LEU A 354 0.58 22.44 -9.34
C LEU A 354 -0.26 23.06 -10.45
N ALA A 355 -0.57 24.36 -10.38
CA ALA A 355 -1.28 25.07 -11.44
C ALA A 355 -0.46 25.18 -12.72
N VAL A 356 0.85 25.45 -12.62
CA VAL A 356 1.76 25.44 -13.78
C VAL A 356 1.85 24.03 -14.39
N LEU A 357 1.96 23.00 -13.56
CA LEU A 357 2.01 21.61 -14.03
C LEU A 357 0.70 21.16 -14.70
N VAL A 358 -0.46 21.54 -14.14
CA VAL A 358 -1.76 21.30 -14.78
C VAL A 358 -1.90 22.08 -16.09
N ALA A 359 -1.45 23.34 -16.13
CA ALA A 359 -1.45 24.14 -17.35
C ALA A 359 -0.55 23.53 -18.44
N TRP A 360 0.64 23.04 -18.05
CA TRP A 360 1.54 22.31 -18.95
C TRP A 360 0.90 21.04 -19.50
N PHE A 361 0.34 20.20 -18.63
CA PHE A 361 -0.39 18.99 -19.05
C PHE A 361 -1.55 19.33 -19.98
N THR A 362 -2.35 20.35 -19.64
CA THR A 362 -3.50 20.78 -20.44
C THR A 362 -3.05 21.28 -21.81
N PHE A 363 -1.96 22.06 -21.87
CA PHE A 363 -1.37 22.50 -23.13
C PHE A 363 -0.97 21.31 -24.01
N GLN A 364 -0.27 20.32 -23.45
CA GLN A 364 0.11 19.13 -24.23
C GLN A 364 -1.11 18.30 -24.66
N LEU A 365 -2.16 18.23 -23.84
CA LEU A 365 -3.41 17.55 -24.17
C LEU A 365 -4.15 18.22 -25.34
N VAL A 366 -4.25 19.55 -25.36
CA VAL A 366 -5.04 20.27 -26.38
C VAL A 366 -4.27 20.56 -27.67
N THR A 367 -2.94 20.42 -27.65
CA THR A 367 -2.07 20.65 -28.82
C THR A 367 -1.48 19.36 -29.38
N ASP A 368 -1.88 18.19 -28.87
CA ASP A 368 -1.30 16.88 -29.20
C ASP A 368 0.23 16.87 -29.10
N GLY A 369 0.75 17.53 -28.06
CA GLY A 369 2.17 17.78 -27.92
C GLY A 369 2.97 16.53 -27.50
N PRO A 370 4.27 16.45 -27.85
CA PRO A 370 5.08 15.24 -27.70
C PRO A 370 5.38 14.85 -26.24
N TRP A 371 5.02 15.70 -25.26
CA TRP A 371 5.21 15.44 -23.84
C TRP A 371 3.89 15.20 -23.09
N TYR A 372 2.82 14.83 -23.79
CA TYR A 372 1.52 14.58 -23.18
C TYR A 372 1.58 13.55 -22.05
N GLY A 373 2.22 12.41 -22.28
CA GLY A 373 2.37 11.37 -21.27
C GLY A 373 3.23 11.80 -20.05
N PRO A 374 4.44 12.34 -20.24
CA PRO A 374 5.29 12.79 -19.15
C PRO A 374 4.67 13.91 -18.33
N SER A 375 4.10 14.93 -18.99
CA SER A 375 3.47 16.06 -18.31
C SER A 375 2.36 15.58 -17.37
N GLN A 376 1.51 14.64 -17.81
CA GLN A 376 0.49 14.03 -16.97
C GLN A 376 1.08 13.30 -15.76
N ARG A 377 2.09 12.45 -15.96
CA ARG A 377 2.72 11.66 -14.88
C ARG A 377 3.35 12.56 -13.82
N VAL A 378 4.06 13.61 -14.26
CA VAL A 378 4.68 14.59 -13.36
C VAL A 378 3.62 15.29 -12.51
N VAL A 379 2.52 15.74 -13.11
CA VAL A 379 1.47 16.43 -12.34
C VAL A 379 0.74 15.49 -11.38
N VAL A 380 0.44 14.24 -11.76
CA VAL A 380 -0.16 13.24 -10.85
C VAL A 380 0.73 13.02 -9.63
N LEU A 381 2.02 12.78 -9.85
CA LEU A 381 2.96 12.50 -8.76
C LEU A 381 3.12 13.72 -7.84
N ALA A 382 3.21 14.93 -8.41
CA ALA A 382 3.26 16.15 -7.63
C ALA A 382 2.01 16.34 -6.77
N GLN A 383 0.82 16.07 -7.32
CA GLN A 383 -0.45 16.14 -6.59
C GLN A 383 -0.57 15.08 -5.49
N ALA A 384 -0.05 13.87 -5.71
CA ALA A 384 -0.08 12.78 -4.74
C ALA A 384 0.94 12.94 -3.59
N VAL A 385 2.03 13.69 -3.81
CA VAL A 385 3.05 13.94 -2.77
C VAL A 385 2.60 15.00 -1.76
N TRP A 386 1.84 16.01 -2.16
CA TRP A 386 1.49 17.10 -1.25
C TRP A 386 0.69 16.66 0.01
N PRO A 387 -0.28 15.71 -0.09
CA PRO A 387 -0.93 15.12 1.09
C PRO A 387 0.04 14.53 2.11
N VAL A 388 1.18 13.97 1.68
CA VAL A 388 2.24 13.45 2.57
C VAL A 388 2.83 14.57 3.42
N VAL A 389 3.21 15.68 2.76
CA VAL A 389 3.79 16.85 3.42
C VAL A 389 2.84 17.39 4.49
N VAL A 390 1.56 17.55 4.12
CA VAL A 390 0.53 18.05 5.04
C VAL A 390 0.26 17.04 6.17
N ALA A 391 0.16 15.74 5.90
CA ALA A 391 -0.04 14.74 6.94
C ALA A 391 1.11 14.70 7.97
N ALA A 392 2.35 14.92 7.51
CA ALA A 392 3.54 15.01 8.34
C ALA A 392 3.61 16.29 9.17
N ARG A 393 3.19 17.44 8.61
CA ARG A 393 3.38 18.77 9.20
C ARG A 393 2.16 19.32 9.94
N ALA A 394 0.95 18.87 9.62
CA ALA A 394 -0.27 19.45 10.18
C ALA A 394 -0.33 19.23 11.71
N PRO A 395 -0.86 20.19 12.49
CA PRO A 395 -1.00 20.03 13.93
C PRO A 395 -1.97 18.90 14.28
N ARG A 396 -1.94 18.43 15.54
CA ARG A 396 -2.81 17.32 15.99
C ARG A 396 -4.30 17.69 15.95
N ARG A 397 -4.61 18.98 16.14
CA ARG A 397 -5.92 19.61 15.93
C ARG A 397 -5.71 21.07 15.53
N LEU A 398 -6.55 21.59 14.65
CA LEU A 398 -6.71 23.05 14.53
C LEU A 398 -7.54 23.53 15.73
N THR A 399 -7.05 24.54 16.42
CA THR A 399 -7.84 25.33 17.35
C THR A 399 -8.59 26.36 16.53
N ASP A 400 -9.91 26.37 16.64
CA ASP A 400 -10.77 27.41 16.07
C ASP A 400 -10.50 28.76 16.73
#